data_AF-A0A348ZUF5-F1
#
_entry.id   AF-A0A348ZUF5-F1
#
_cell.length_a   1.000
_cell.length_b   1.000
_cell.length_c   1.000
_cell.angle_alpha   90.00
_cell.angle_beta   90.00
_cell.angle_gamma   90.00
#
_symmetry.space_group_name_H-M   'P 1'
#
loop_
_entity.id
_entity.type
_entity.pdbx_description
1 polymer ?
#
loop_
_entity_poly.entity_id
_entity_poly.type
_entity_poly.pdbx_seq_one_letter_code
_entity_poly.pdbx_strand_id
1 'polypeptide(L)'
;MLPEVVVDVAAAIICFASACHPVLVGKDTPRGEFQLTHYTTKARIYGGDFLSFKETRDSLYTIHRVVNVPGQERRARLKSPDANRRNSITHGCINVDPAVYDELVKCCYNAKLVVK
;
A
#
# COMPACT_ATOMS: atom_id res chain seq x y z
N MET A 1 -13.80 -17.96 -3.59
CA MET A 1 -12.77 -17.59 -2.60
C MET A 1 -12.31 -16.19 -2.99
N LEU A 2 -12.39 -15.20 -2.10
CA LEU A 2 -11.84 -13.88 -2.40
C LEU A 2 -10.30 -13.99 -2.52
N PRO A 3 -9.66 -13.27 -3.44
CA PRO A 3 -8.21 -13.28 -3.56
C PRO A 3 -7.58 -12.78 -2.26
N GLU A 4 -6.51 -13.44 -1.81
CA GLU A 4 -5.73 -12.97 -0.66
C GLU A 4 -4.71 -11.93 -1.12
N VAL A 5 -4.63 -10.81 -0.40
CA VAL A 5 -3.60 -9.79 -0.61
C VAL A 5 -2.59 -9.93 0.51
N VAL A 6 -1.32 -10.12 0.17
CA VAL A 6 -0.24 -10.28 1.16
C VAL A 6 0.76 -9.14 1.01
N VAL A 7 1.13 -8.51 2.11
CA VAL A 7 2.20 -7.51 2.18
C VAL A 7 3.31 -8.08 3.04
N ASP A 8 4.50 -8.14 2.50
CA ASP A 8 5.72 -8.47 3.25
C ASP A 8 6.48 -7.17 3.50
N VAL A 9 6.50 -6.74 4.76
CA VAL A 9 7.09 -5.46 5.16
C VAL A 9 8.61 -5.49 5.03
N ALA A 10 9.25 -6.63 5.28
CA ALA A 10 10.70 -6.77 5.20
C ALA A 10 11.19 -6.73 3.75
N ALA A 11 10.51 -7.44 2.85
CA ALA A 11 10.79 -7.41 1.42
C ALA A 11 10.23 -6.17 0.70
N ALA A 12 9.38 -5.39 1.39
CA ALA A 12 8.68 -4.22 0.87
C ALA A 12 7.94 -4.54 -0.44
N ILE A 13 7.15 -5.62 -0.42
CA ILE A 13 6.34 -6.08 -1.56
C ILE A 13 4.88 -6.28 -1.16
N ILE A 14 3.99 -6.17 -2.14
CA ILE A 14 2.59 -6.60 -2.08
C ILE A 14 2.36 -7.67 -3.15
N CYS A 15 1.67 -8.74 -2.80
CA CYS A 15 1.34 -9.84 -3.70
C CYS A 15 -0.17 -10.06 -3.75
N PHE A 16 -0.70 -10.16 -4.97
CA PHE A 16 -2.10 -10.45 -5.28
C PHE A 16 -2.20 -10.95 -6.72
N ALA A 17 -3.29 -11.66 -7.07
CA ALA A 17 -3.52 -12.16 -8.43
C ALA A 17 -2.30 -12.89 -9.07
N SER A 18 -1.58 -13.67 -8.27
CA SER A 18 -0.37 -14.42 -8.67
C SER A 18 0.84 -13.58 -9.09
N ALA A 19 0.85 -12.28 -8.79
CA ALA A 19 1.99 -11.37 -9.02
C ALA A 19 2.41 -10.67 -7.72
N CYS A 20 3.65 -10.21 -7.68
CA CYS A 20 4.19 -9.41 -6.58
C CYS A 20 4.80 -8.11 -7.11
N HIS A 21 4.58 -7.02 -6.39
CA HIS A 21 4.96 -5.67 -6.79
C HIS A 21 5.68 -4.96 -5.66
N PRO A 22 6.65 -4.07 -5.97
CA PRO A 22 7.31 -3.27 -4.95
C PRO A 22 6.33 -2.27 -4.33
N VAL A 23 6.51 -1.99 -3.04
CA VAL A 23 5.76 -0.97 -2.30
C VAL A 23 6.71 -0.12 -1.47
N LEU A 24 6.26 1.06 -1.03
CA LEU A 24 6.89 1.77 0.08
C LEU A 24 6.09 1.50 1.35
N VAL A 25 6.78 1.09 2.40
CA VAL A 25 6.19 0.79 3.72
C VAL A 25 6.88 1.60 4.80
N GLY A 26 6.25 1.67 5.97
CA GLY A 26 6.75 2.39 7.14
C GLY A 26 7.16 1.44 8.24
N LYS A 27 7.89 1.95 9.23
CA LYS A 27 8.18 1.21 10.47
C LYS A 27 6.88 0.90 11.23
N ASP A 28 5.92 1.82 11.13
CA ASP A 28 4.64 1.75 11.81
C ASP A 28 3.55 1.06 10.98
N THR A 29 3.92 0.41 9.86
CA THR A 29 2.95 -0.35 9.05
C THR A 29 2.40 -1.50 9.91
N PRO A 30 1.09 -1.52 10.23
CA PRO A 30 0.53 -2.50 11.16
C PRO A 30 0.65 -3.91 10.60
N ARG A 31 1.18 -4.85 11.40
CA ARG A 31 1.20 -6.27 11.07
C ARG A 31 -0.08 -6.95 11.55
N GLY A 32 -0.48 -8.02 10.87
CA GLY A 32 -1.66 -8.81 11.17
C GLY A 32 -2.60 -8.98 9.98
N GLU A 33 -3.81 -9.42 10.28
CA GLU A 33 -4.86 -9.64 9.30
C GLU A 33 -5.87 -8.49 9.34
N PHE A 34 -6.27 -8.02 8.17
CA PHE A 34 -7.16 -6.89 7.99
C PHE A 34 -8.14 -7.14 6.86
N GLN A 35 -9.16 -6.29 6.80
CA GLN A 35 -10.13 -6.26 5.73
C GLN A 35 -9.93 -4.98 4.91
N LEU A 36 -9.79 -5.09 3.59
CA LEU A 36 -9.73 -3.93 2.71
C LEU A 36 -11.12 -3.32 2.54
N THR A 37 -11.17 -1.99 2.60
CA THR A 37 -12.36 -1.19 2.31
C THR A 37 -11.98 -0.05 1.37
N HIS A 38 -12.65 0.03 0.23
CA HIS A 38 -12.41 1.06 -0.77
C HIS A 38 -13.17 2.34 -0.46
N TYR A 39 -12.47 3.47 -0.49
CA TYR A 39 -13.04 4.79 -0.30
C TYR A 39 -12.67 5.70 -1.46
N THR A 40 -13.68 6.41 -1.97
CA THR A 40 -13.48 7.53 -2.90
C THR A 40 -13.52 8.85 -2.15
N THR A 41 -12.71 9.81 -2.56
CA THR A 41 -12.65 11.14 -1.97
C THR A 41 -12.72 12.23 -3.04
N LYS A 42 -13.38 13.35 -2.71
CA LYS A 42 -13.42 14.54 -3.59
C LYS A 42 -12.04 15.19 -3.70
N ALA A 43 -11.20 15.04 -2.67
CA ALA A 43 -9.83 15.50 -2.72
C ALA A 43 -9.06 14.60 -3.68
N ARG A 44 -8.48 15.16 -4.76
CA ARG A 44 -7.72 14.41 -5.77
C ARG A 44 -6.37 13.87 -5.26
N ILE A 45 -6.15 13.87 -3.94
CA ILE A 45 -5.01 13.20 -3.32
C ILE A 45 -5.05 11.71 -3.68
N TYR A 46 -3.88 11.13 -3.91
CA TYR A 46 -3.72 9.72 -4.33
C TYR A 46 -4.42 9.33 -5.64
N GLY A 47 -4.99 10.28 -6.40
CA GLY A 47 -5.81 9.99 -7.57
C GLY A 47 -7.32 9.99 -7.32
N GLY A 48 -7.77 10.27 -6.10
CA GLY A 48 -9.19 10.39 -5.74
C GLY A 48 -9.78 9.20 -4.99
N ASP A 49 -8.98 8.19 -4.66
CA ASP A 49 -9.40 7.03 -3.89
C ASP A 49 -8.22 6.34 -3.17
N PHE A 50 -8.54 5.49 -2.21
CA PHE A 50 -7.59 4.66 -1.45
C PHE A 50 -8.29 3.43 -0.87
N LEU A 51 -7.50 2.40 -0.52
CA LEU A 51 -8.00 1.24 0.23
C LEU A 51 -7.60 1.40 1.70
N SER A 52 -8.56 1.52 2.61
CA SER A 52 -8.29 1.46 4.05
C SER A 52 -8.17 0.01 4.51
N PHE A 53 -7.31 -0.24 5.50
CA PHE A 53 -7.23 -1.55 6.15
C PHE A 53 -7.22 -1.48 7.68
N LYS A 54 -6.92 -0.31 8.27
CA LYS A 54 -6.99 -0.09 9.70
C LYS A 54 -7.29 1.37 10.00
N GLU A 55 -8.17 1.59 10.96
CA GLU A 55 -8.47 2.90 11.51
C GLU A 55 -8.25 2.86 13.02
N THR A 56 -7.64 3.91 13.55
CA THR A 56 -7.55 4.17 14.99
C THR A 56 -8.11 5.56 15.24
N ARG A 57 -8.23 5.95 16.51
CA ARG A 57 -8.67 7.30 16.88
C ARG A 57 -7.85 8.41 16.20
N ASP A 58 -6.55 8.16 16.00
CA ASP A 58 -5.60 9.18 15.59
C ASP A 58 -5.05 8.95 14.16
N SER A 59 -5.40 7.85 13.48
CA SER A 59 -4.77 7.48 12.20
C SER A 59 -5.63 6.57 11.32
N LEU A 60 -5.55 6.81 10.00
CA LEU A 60 -6.13 5.96 8.96
C LEU A 60 -5.01 5.35 8.11
N TYR A 61 -4.86 4.03 8.18
CA TYR A 61 -3.85 3.29 7.45
C TYR A 61 -4.42 2.77 6.14
N THR A 62 -3.74 3.10 5.04
CA THR A 62 -4.26 2.89 3.70
C THR A 62 -3.21 2.30 2.76
N ILE A 63 -3.68 1.60 1.73
CA ILE A 63 -2.95 1.33 0.49
C ILE A 63 -3.37 2.40 -0.52
N HIS A 64 -2.41 3.12 -1.09
CA HIS A 64 -2.70 4.19 -2.04
C HIS A 64 -1.58 4.40 -3.06
N ARG A 65 -1.90 5.12 -4.15
CA ARG A 65 -0.90 5.47 -5.18
C ARG A 65 0.21 6.33 -4.59
N VAL A 66 1.45 6.06 -4.96
CA VAL A 66 2.61 6.82 -4.50
C VAL A 66 2.50 8.28 -4.93
N VAL A 67 2.67 9.18 -3.96
CA VAL A 67 2.74 10.63 -4.16
C VAL A 67 4.19 11.10 -4.03
N ASN A 68 4.54 12.14 -4.79
CA ASN A 68 5.86 12.76 -4.64
C ASN A 68 5.88 13.62 -3.38
N VAL A 69 6.93 13.47 -2.58
CA VAL A 69 7.19 14.32 -1.42
C VAL A 69 8.60 14.91 -1.60
N PRO A 70 8.75 16.25 -1.59
CA PRO A 70 10.06 16.88 -1.78
C PRO A 70 11.12 16.29 -0.84
N GLY A 71 12.30 15.97 -1.39
CA GLY A 71 13.44 15.41 -0.66
C GLY A 71 13.32 13.93 -0.27
N GLN A 72 12.19 13.26 -0.53
CA GLN A 72 12.03 11.84 -0.17
C GLN A 72 12.29 10.87 -1.32
N GLU A 73 12.35 11.33 -2.58
CA GLU A 73 12.63 10.49 -3.75
C GLU A 73 11.74 9.24 -3.85
N ARG A 74 10.48 9.33 -3.40
CA ARG A 74 9.57 8.17 -3.23
C ARG A 74 9.42 7.33 -4.50
N ARG A 75 9.26 7.98 -5.67
CA ARG A 75 9.13 7.27 -6.95
C ARG A 75 10.39 6.53 -7.36
N ALA A 76 11.57 7.12 -7.11
CA ALA A 76 12.85 6.45 -7.38
C ALA A 76 13.08 5.29 -6.40
N ARG A 77 12.76 5.48 -5.12
CA ARG A 77 12.82 4.42 -4.09
C ARG A 77 11.93 3.25 -4.45
N LEU A 78 10.69 3.49 -4.89
CA LEU A 78 9.75 2.44 -5.27
C LEU A 78 10.29 1.54 -6.39
N LYS A 79 11.07 2.10 -7.32
CA LYS A 79 11.73 1.37 -8.41
C LYS A 79 13.03 0.68 -8.01
N SER A 80 13.52 0.90 -6.80
CA SER A 80 14.77 0.32 -6.32
C SER A 80 14.64 -1.20 -6.16
N PRO A 81 15.59 -2.00 -6.69
CA PRO A 81 15.62 -3.43 -6.41
C PRO A 81 15.87 -3.70 -4.92
N ASP A 82 16.63 -2.83 -4.24
CA ASP A 82 16.91 -2.92 -2.81
C ASP A 82 15.67 -2.60 -1.97
N ALA A 83 15.19 -3.58 -1.20
CA ALA A 83 14.06 -3.45 -0.28
C ALA A 83 14.35 -2.47 0.87
N ASN A 84 15.61 -2.30 1.28
CA ASN A 84 15.99 -1.34 2.34
C ASN A 84 15.79 0.11 1.90
N ARG A 85 15.76 0.39 0.60
CA ARG A 85 15.42 1.72 0.09
C ARG A 85 13.91 1.99 0.06
N ARG A 86 13.11 0.94 0.22
CA ARG A 86 11.63 0.94 0.14
C ARG A 86 10.97 0.81 1.52
N ASN A 87 11.67 0.24 2.49
CA ASN A 87 11.20 0.17 3.87
C ASN A 87 11.42 1.49 4.63
N SER A 88 10.67 1.69 5.72
CA SER A 88 10.79 2.85 6.61
C SER A 88 10.57 4.23 5.95
N ILE A 89 9.81 4.30 4.85
CA ILE A 89 9.59 5.55 4.09
C ILE A 89 8.29 6.25 4.47
N THR A 90 7.26 5.49 4.82
CA THR A 90 5.94 6.02 5.19
C THR A 90 5.76 6.00 6.71
N HIS A 91 4.70 6.64 7.20
CA HIS A 91 4.26 6.55 8.61
C HIS A 91 3.24 5.43 8.83
N GLY A 92 3.28 4.39 7.98
CA GLY A 92 2.44 3.19 8.13
C GLY A 92 1.59 2.83 6.91
N CYS A 93 1.26 3.80 6.05
CA CYS A 93 0.59 3.51 4.77
C CYS A 93 1.47 2.68 3.83
N ILE A 94 0.83 1.99 2.90
CA ILE A 94 1.49 1.18 1.88
C ILE A 94 1.33 1.91 0.55
N ASN A 95 2.41 2.49 0.04
CA ASN A 95 2.37 3.24 -1.20
C ASN A 95 2.76 2.34 -2.36
N VAL A 96 1.94 2.29 -3.40
CA VAL A 96 2.17 1.44 -4.57
C VAL A 96 2.26 2.28 -5.85
N ASP A 97 2.74 1.67 -6.93
CA ASP A 97 2.69 2.31 -8.25
C ASP A 97 1.22 2.52 -8.68
N PRO A 98 0.86 3.62 -9.37
CA PRO A 98 -0.49 3.84 -9.86
C PRO A 98 -1.13 2.66 -10.59
N ALA A 99 -0.40 2.00 -11.50
CA ALA A 99 -0.94 0.88 -12.27
C ALA A 99 -1.24 -0.33 -11.37
N VAL A 100 -0.34 -0.59 -10.39
CA VAL A 100 -0.52 -1.67 -9.41
C VAL A 100 -1.72 -1.40 -8.51
N TYR A 101 -1.96 -0.14 -8.13
CA TYR A 101 -3.15 0.22 -7.36
C TYR A 101 -4.44 -0.06 -8.16
N ASP A 102 -4.46 0.34 -9.43
CA ASP A 102 -5.64 0.16 -10.29
C ASP A 102 -5.95 -1.33 -10.49
N GLU A 103 -4.93 -2.17 -10.63
CA GLU A 103 -5.06 -3.65 -10.65
C GLU A 103 -5.58 -4.19 -9.32
N LEU A 104 -5.04 -3.72 -8.19
CA LEU A 104 -5.45 -4.15 -6.85
C LEU A 104 -6.91 -3.82 -6.57
N VAL A 105 -7.38 -2.62 -6.93
CA VAL A 105 -8.79 -2.25 -6.80
C VAL A 105 -9.67 -3.15 -7.68
N LYS A 106 -9.27 -3.39 -8.93
CA LYS A 106 -10.06 -4.23 -9.85
C LYS A 106 -10.23 -5.68 -9.35
N CYS A 107 -9.19 -6.26 -8.77
CA CYS A 107 -9.23 -7.67 -8.34
C CYS A 107 -9.72 -7.86 -6.91
N CYS A 108 -9.40 -6.93 -6.01
CA CYS A 108 -9.18 -7.26 -4.61
C CYS A 108 -9.57 -6.12 -3.65
N TYR A 109 -10.38 -5.15 -4.08
CA TYR A 109 -10.73 -3.96 -3.27
C TYR A 109 -11.38 -4.27 -1.90
N ASN A 110 -11.97 -5.45 -1.75
CA ASN A 110 -12.57 -5.97 -0.52
C ASN A 110 -11.94 -7.31 -0.08
N ALA A 111 -10.71 -7.57 -0.49
CA ALA A 111 -9.98 -8.77 -0.09
C ALA A 111 -9.56 -8.72 1.39
N LYS A 112 -9.29 -9.90 1.95
CA LYS A 112 -8.49 -10.02 3.17
C LYS A 112 -7.07 -9.57 2.84
N LEU A 113 -6.53 -8.70 3.69
CA LEU A 113 -5.13 -8.28 3.67
C LEU A 113 -4.37 -8.97 4.81
N VAL A 114 -3.24 -9.59 4.49
CA VAL A 114 -2.29 -10.11 5.48
C VAL A 114 -1.01 -9.28 5.40
N VAL A 115 -0.65 -8.59 6.48
CA VAL A 115 0.60 -7.84 6.57
C VAL A 115 1.56 -8.57 7.50
N LYS A 116 2.68 -9.04 6.96
CA LYS A 116 3.67 -9.83 7.69
C LYS A 116 5.05 -9.20 7.75
#